data_AF-A0A6A3LNQ2-F1
#
_entry.id   AF-A0A6A3LNQ2-F1
#
_cell.length_a   1.000
_cell.length_b   1.000
_cell.length_c   1.000
_cell.angle_alpha   90.00
_cell.angle_beta   90.00
_cell.angle_gamma   90.00
#
_symmetry.space_group_name_H-M   'P 1'
#
loop_
_entity.id
_entity.type
_entity.pdbx_description
1 polymer ?
#
loop_
_entity_poly.entity_id
_entity_poly.type
_entity_poly.pdbx_seq_one_letter_code
_entity_poly.pdbx_strand_id
1 'polypeptide(L)'
;MSGKKQIKVAAGLGLEEPGPNSPDHSSQNNRNLPEQHQPAKSDLVIRKLLNFGRKLAAGYNKLQISHRGMYSIERLHAYQAYCDKTSTVRAIAVCVLTPVPSLLAIVLIECFPLRDPLLGWEANYMFWIRFYISGVLICIGLTYQATDMVDRVKISLLQRLVMSIVAMSIYVGTVMLVSYLWIFPVPFGIVLGIGPCFAVFLTALIVTIGPTTFKANPGLGDELKLQFYVLATEGAISVIYPAFSCVYLRASSTGRAGLVLLLPVIKILTKNIVAWSSSHVEDCIPVVTVFSIEVFNALHPQGAQEENLELIEGTLQLLFHCEYHALVEYVECAVPILFGVYLTILYQLPVHEYYPHTRDLEAGQLEGMLMSLSVYVTLEVLSFVGMHMALKRKFHLSALYQLAFVLETHVVQLQSRMFVWIVFILQFTLAHYGVDFTFQFAWLH
;
A
#
# COMPACT_ATOMS: atom_id res chain seq x y z
N MET A 1 -37.72 -67.97 0.68
CA MET A 1 -37.10 -67.26 1.81
C MET A 1 -38.11 -66.27 2.37
N SER A 2 -38.34 -66.37 3.69
CA SER A 2 -39.14 -65.51 4.59
C SER A 2 -40.65 -65.32 4.36
N GLY A 3 -41.46 -66.18 4.99
CA GLY A 3 -42.11 -65.82 6.27
C GLY A 3 -43.33 -64.89 6.25
N LYS A 4 -44.52 -65.48 6.42
CA LYS A 4 -45.86 -64.87 6.52
C LYS A 4 -46.13 -64.10 7.83
N LYS A 5 -46.88 -63.00 7.69
CA LYS A 5 -48.10 -62.52 8.41
C LYS A 5 -48.20 -62.49 9.95
N GLN A 6 -48.62 -61.30 10.40
CA GLN A 6 -49.72 -60.93 11.34
C GLN A 6 -49.54 -61.16 12.86
N ILE A 7 -49.48 -60.09 13.69
CA ILE A 7 -50.54 -59.22 14.31
C ILE A 7 -51.09 -59.79 15.64
N LYS A 8 -51.26 -58.84 16.61
CA LYS A 8 -52.03 -58.83 17.89
C LYS A 8 -51.30 -59.34 19.14
N VAL A 9 -51.49 -58.81 20.37
CA VAL A 9 -52.06 -57.57 20.99
C VAL A 9 -51.91 -57.78 22.53
N ALA A 10 -51.84 -56.68 23.31
CA ALA A 10 -52.10 -56.55 24.78
C ALA A 10 -51.12 -57.23 25.76
N ALA A 11 -50.50 -56.56 26.75
CA ALA A 11 -50.93 -55.66 27.84
C ALA A 11 -51.34 -56.39 29.14
N GLY A 12 -50.77 -55.95 30.28
CA GLY A 12 -51.17 -56.27 31.66
C GLY A 12 -50.09 -57.03 32.44
N LEU A 13 -49.24 -56.36 33.25
CA LEU A 13 -49.43 -55.97 34.66
C LEU A 13 -49.52 -57.15 35.63
N GLY A 14 -48.52 -57.26 36.52
CA GLY A 14 -48.51 -58.08 37.72
C GLY A 14 -47.50 -57.52 38.73
N LEU A 15 -48.02 -57.03 39.85
CA LEU A 15 -47.35 -56.37 40.98
C LEU A 15 -47.02 -57.38 42.11
N GLU A 16 -46.00 -57.02 42.93
CA GLU A 16 -45.88 -57.24 44.40
C GLU A 16 -45.74 -58.71 44.92
N GLU A 17 -44.99 -59.11 45.97
CA GLU A 17 -44.34 -58.50 47.15
C GLU A 17 -43.39 -59.57 47.82
N PRO A 18 -42.63 -59.27 48.93
CA PRO A 18 -41.28 -59.79 49.24
C PRO A 18 -41.12 -60.72 50.47
N GLY A 19 -39.90 -61.19 50.77
CA GLY A 19 -39.48 -61.75 52.07
C GLY A 19 -38.06 -62.37 52.12
N PRO A 20 -37.36 -62.42 53.28
CA PRO A 20 -35.95 -61.99 53.41
C PRO A 20 -34.93 -63.07 53.86
N ASN A 21 -33.63 -62.83 53.64
CA ASN A 21 -32.52 -62.91 54.63
C ASN A 21 -31.11 -62.90 53.99
N SER A 22 -30.26 -62.01 54.52
CA SER A 22 -28.84 -61.64 54.21
C SER A 22 -27.81 -62.73 54.64
N PRO A 23 -26.45 -62.63 54.45
CA PRO A 23 -25.65 -61.42 54.13
C PRO A 23 -24.39 -61.54 53.21
N ASP A 24 -23.87 -60.34 52.90
CA ASP A 24 -22.47 -59.90 52.66
C ASP A 24 -21.64 -60.40 51.45
N HIS A 25 -21.40 -59.50 50.48
CA HIS A 25 -20.14 -58.73 50.40
C HIS A 25 -20.11 -57.72 49.23
N SER A 26 -20.10 -56.43 49.60
CA SER A 26 -19.32 -55.32 49.02
C SER A 26 -18.92 -55.32 47.53
N SER A 27 -19.52 -54.43 46.73
CA SER A 27 -18.82 -53.29 46.10
C SER A 27 -19.82 -52.27 45.54
N GLN A 28 -19.64 -51.02 45.98
CA GLN A 28 -20.53 -49.86 45.76
C GLN A 28 -20.55 -49.40 44.31
N ASN A 29 -21.76 -49.28 43.75
CA ASN A 29 -22.02 -48.49 42.54
C ASN A 29 -22.65 -47.16 42.97
N ASN A 30 -21.86 -46.08 42.93
CA ASN A 30 -22.28 -44.76 43.38
C ASN A 30 -22.93 -43.98 42.23
N ARG A 31 -24.03 -43.31 42.57
CA ARG A 31 -24.96 -42.60 41.67
C ARG A 31 -24.28 -41.43 40.94
N ASN A 32 -24.39 -41.39 39.62
CA ASN A 32 -24.17 -40.18 38.84
C ASN A 32 -25.50 -39.42 38.68
N LEU A 33 -25.60 -38.25 39.32
CA LEU A 33 -26.51 -37.18 38.87
C LEU A 33 -26.01 -36.66 37.51
N PRO A 34 -26.90 -36.17 36.63
CA PRO A 34 -26.46 -35.43 35.46
C PRO A 34 -25.93 -34.05 35.90
N GLU A 35 -24.62 -33.85 35.79
CA GLU A 35 -24.02 -32.52 35.76
C GLU A 35 -24.66 -31.72 34.62
N GLN A 36 -25.41 -30.67 34.96
CA GLN A 36 -25.69 -29.59 34.03
C GLN A 36 -24.36 -28.99 33.58
N HIS A 37 -23.93 -29.35 32.37
CA HIS A 37 -22.79 -28.75 31.69
C HIS A 37 -23.09 -27.26 31.45
N GLN A 38 -22.63 -26.43 32.38
CA GLN A 38 -22.63 -24.98 32.27
C GLN A 38 -21.66 -24.62 31.13
N PRO A 39 -22.10 -23.98 30.03
CA PRO A 39 -21.21 -23.70 28.90
C PRO A 39 -20.03 -22.88 29.41
N ALA A 40 -18.83 -23.43 29.21
CA ALA A 40 -17.60 -22.98 29.84
C ALA A 40 -17.36 -21.48 29.59
N LYS A 41 -16.91 -20.75 30.62
CA LYS A 41 -16.55 -19.33 30.56
C LYS A 41 -15.65 -18.98 29.36
N SER A 42 -14.86 -19.93 28.85
CA SER A 42 -14.05 -19.82 27.64
C SER A 42 -14.85 -19.51 26.37
N ASP A 43 -16.01 -20.16 26.17
CA ASP A 43 -16.88 -19.91 25.00
C ASP A 43 -17.48 -18.51 25.03
N LEU A 44 -17.78 -18.00 26.23
CA LEU A 44 -18.28 -16.64 26.40
C LEU A 44 -17.21 -15.60 26.08
N VAL A 45 -15.96 -15.84 26.48
CA VAL A 45 -14.82 -14.96 26.19
C VAL A 45 -14.49 -14.98 24.70
N ILE A 46 -14.46 -16.16 24.07
CA ILE A 46 -14.25 -16.30 22.62
C ILE A 46 -15.37 -15.59 21.84
N ARG A 47 -16.64 -15.76 22.24
CA ARG A 47 -17.76 -15.05 21.61
C ARG A 47 -17.69 -13.53 21.80
N LYS A 48 -17.28 -13.06 22.98
CA LYS A 48 -17.08 -11.62 23.22
C LYS A 48 -15.93 -11.06 22.39
N LEU A 49 -14.82 -11.78 22.27
CA LEU A 49 -13.68 -11.42 21.42
C LEU A 49 -14.05 -11.42 19.94
N LEU A 50 -14.76 -12.44 19.46
CA LEU A 50 -15.27 -12.50 18.09
C LEU A 50 -16.26 -11.37 17.80
N ASN A 51 -17.17 -11.07 18.72
CA ASN A 51 -18.13 -9.97 18.57
C ASN A 51 -17.45 -8.60 18.62
N PHE A 52 -16.42 -8.43 19.46
CA PHE A 52 -15.61 -7.23 19.50
C PHE A 52 -14.79 -7.07 18.22
N GLY A 53 -14.17 -8.14 17.74
CA GLY A 53 -13.48 -8.19 16.44
C GLY A 53 -14.40 -7.87 15.27
N ARG A 54 -15.63 -8.41 15.26
CA ARG A 54 -16.65 -8.07 14.25
C ARG A 54 -17.11 -6.61 14.35
N LYS A 55 -17.26 -6.06 15.55
CA LYS A 55 -17.62 -4.63 15.74
C LYS A 55 -16.49 -3.70 15.32
N LEU A 56 -15.24 -4.06 15.62
CA LEU A 56 -14.06 -3.34 15.13
C LEU A 56 -13.97 -3.42 13.61
N ALA A 57 -14.17 -4.59 13.01
CA ALA A 57 -14.19 -4.77 11.56
C ALA A 57 -15.33 -3.98 10.90
N ALA A 58 -16.53 -3.99 11.48
CA ALA A 58 -17.66 -3.21 10.98
C ALA A 58 -17.41 -1.69 11.11
N GLY A 59 -16.80 -1.24 12.20
CA GLY A 59 -16.37 0.15 12.38
C GLY A 59 -15.28 0.55 11.38
N TYR A 60 -14.30 -0.32 11.15
CA TYR A 60 -13.23 -0.17 10.17
C TYR A 60 -13.78 -0.03 8.75
N ASN A 61 -14.68 -0.94 8.34
CA ASN A 61 -15.32 -0.89 7.01
C ASN A 61 -16.18 0.38 6.83
N LYS A 62 -16.85 0.85 7.88
CA LYS A 62 -17.68 2.07 7.83
C LYS A 62 -16.84 3.34 7.68
N LEU A 63 -15.59 3.30 8.13
CA LEU A 63 -14.66 4.42 8.07
C LEU A 63 -13.96 4.54 6.70
N GLN A 64 -13.81 3.46 5.94
CA GLN A 64 -13.08 3.49 4.66
C GLN A 64 -13.95 4.01 3.49
N ILE A 65 -13.65 5.22 3.03
CA ILE A 65 -14.34 5.84 1.88
C ILE A 65 -13.98 5.15 0.55
N SER A 66 -12.78 4.56 0.46
CA SER A 66 -12.29 3.87 -0.74
C SER A 66 -13.15 2.69 -1.21
N HIS A 67 -14.02 2.14 -0.36
CA HIS A 67 -14.89 0.99 -0.67
C HIS A 67 -16.22 1.39 -1.34
N ARG A 68 -16.47 2.69 -1.57
CA ARG A 68 -17.74 3.19 -2.11
C ARG A 68 -17.78 3.34 -3.63
N GLY A 69 -16.68 3.08 -4.34
CA GLY A 69 -16.62 3.17 -5.79
C GLY A 69 -17.31 1.99 -6.48
N MET A 70 -17.80 2.24 -7.69
CA MET A 70 -18.45 1.25 -8.55
C MET A 70 -17.82 1.30 -9.94
N TYR A 71 -17.71 0.15 -10.60
CA TYR A 71 -17.37 0.16 -12.03
C TYR A 71 -18.45 0.90 -12.83
N SER A 72 -18.05 1.80 -13.72
CA SER A 72 -18.95 2.31 -14.75
C SER A 72 -19.31 1.20 -15.76
N ILE A 73 -20.48 1.31 -16.39
CA ILE A 73 -20.93 0.36 -17.41
C ILE A 73 -19.97 0.37 -18.61
N GLU A 74 -19.44 1.55 -18.99
CA GLU A 74 -18.43 1.62 -20.06
C GLU A 74 -17.16 0.87 -19.69
N ARG A 75 -16.69 0.99 -18.44
CA ARG A 75 -15.49 0.28 -17.96
C ARG A 75 -15.71 -1.23 -17.94
N LEU A 76 -16.90 -1.70 -17.57
CA LEU A 76 -17.23 -3.12 -17.62
C LEU A 76 -17.13 -3.68 -19.04
N HIS A 77 -17.67 -2.97 -20.04
CA HIS A 77 -17.56 -3.37 -21.44
C HIS A 77 -16.11 -3.32 -21.95
N ALA A 78 -15.34 -2.31 -21.53
CA ALA A 78 -13.92 -2.22 -21.85
C ALA A 78 -13.13 -3.41 -21.26
N TYR A 79 -13.41 -3.79 -20.02
CA TYR A 79 -12.80 -4.94 -19.36
C TYR A 79 -13.16 -6.27 -20.06
N GLN A 80 -14.42 -6.45 -20.46
CA GLN A 80 -14.83 -7.63 -21.23
C GLN A 80 -14.10 -7.70 -22.57
N ALA A 81 -14.09 -6.60 -23.32
CA ALA A 81 -13.36 -6.51 -24.59
C ALA A 81 -11.85 -6.74 -24.42
N TYR A 82 -11.28 -6.33 -23.28
CA TYR A 82 -9.89 -6.59 -22.95
C TYR A 82 -9.63 -8.08 -22.72
N CYS A 83 -10.52 -8.78 -22.00
CA CYS A 83 -10.41 -10.22 -21.77
C CYS A 83 -10.46 -11.02 -23.08
N ASP A 84 -11.29 -10.62 -24.03
CA ASP A 84 -11.43 -11.32 -25.31
C ASP A 84 -10.22 -11.12 -26.24
N LYS A 85 -9.56 -9.96 -26.16
CA LYS A 85 -8.46 -9.58 -27.07
C LYS A 85 -7.07 -9.92 -26.54
N THR A 86 -6.92 -10.08 -25.22
CA THR A 86 -5.60 -10.14 -24.58
C THR A 86 -5.20 -11.58 -24.30
N SER A 87 -3.95 -11.94 -24.61
CA SER A 87 -3.41 -13.25 -24.24
C SER A 87 -2.85 -13.23 -22.82
N THR A 88 -2.81 -14.39 -22.16
CA THR A 88 -2.24 -14.52 -20.81
C THR A 88 -0.78 -14.07 -20.75
N VAL A 89 0.00 -14.31 -21.81
CA VAL A 89 1.41 -13.87 -21.90
C VAL A 89 1.50 -12.35 -21.90
N ARG A 90 0.64 -11.66 -22.66
CA ARG A 90 0.58 -10.19 -22.64
C ARG A 90 0.20 -9.67 -21.26
N ALA A 91 -0.81 -10.26 -20.61
CA ALA A 91 -1.22 -9.85 -19.27
C ALA A 91 -0.08 -9.98 -18.25
N ILE A 92 0.68 -11.09 -18.27
CA ILE A 92 1.86 -11.27 -17.42
C ILE A 92 2.95 -10.24 -17.76
N ALA A 93 3.23 -10.03 -19.05
CA ALA A 93 4.22 -9.07 -19.49
C ALA A 93 3.90 -7.65 -19.00
N VAL A 94 2.63 -7.22 -19.05
CA VAL A 94 2.20 -5.93 -18.49
C VAL A 94 2.56 -5.85 -17.01
N CYS A 95 2.19 -6.85 -16.20
CA CYS A 95 2.48 -6.84 -14.75
C CYS A 95 3.98 -6.74 -14.44
N VAL A 96 4.82 -7.46 -15.19
CA VAL A 96 6.28 -7.52 -14.97
C VAL A 96 7.00 -6.29 -15.52
N LEU A 97 6.59 -5.77 -16.67
CA LEU A 97 7.27 -4.66 -17.34
C LEU A 97 6.87 -3.29 -16.78
N THR A 98 5.71 -3.19 -16.12
CA THR A 98 5.22 -1.93 -15.58
C THR A 98 6.24 -1.21 -14.67
N PRO A 99 6.90 -1.82 -13.67
CA PRO A 99 7.81 -1.08 -12.80
C PRO A 99 9.24 -0.93 -13.36
N VAL A 100 9.54 -1.50 -14.53
CA VAL A 100 10.88 -1.49 -15.12
C VAL A 100 11.36 -0.09 -15.50
N PRO A 101 10.55 0.81 -16.10
CA PRO A 101 10.99 2.15 -16.49
C PRO A 101 11.47 3.00 -15.30
N SER A 102 10.73 2.98 -14.19
CA SER A 102 11.10 3.72 -12.97
C SER A 102 12.33 3.12 -12.28
N LEU A 103 12.44 1.79 -12.25
CA LEU A 103 13.64 1.09 -11.76
C LEU A 103 14.88 1.43 -12.62
N LEU A 104 14.75 1.43 -13.94
CA LEU A 104 15.84 1.78 -14.83
C LEU A 104 16.28 3.23 -14.61
N ALA A 105 15.33 4.15 -14.47
CA ALA A 105 15.64 5.55 -14.22
C ALA A 105 16.46 5.76 -12.95
N ILE A 106 16.08 5.11 -11.84
CA ILE A 106 16.85 5.22 -10.60
C ILE A 106 18.22 4.55 -10.69
N VAL A 107 18.33 3.37 -11.33
CA VAL A 107 19.62 2.70 -11.54
C VAL A 107 20.56 3.57 -12.38
N LEU A 108 20.05 4.22 -13.43
CA LEU A 108 20.84 5.16 -14.24
C LEU A 108 21.31 6.37 -13.42
N ILE A 109 20.51 6.85 -12.47
CA ILE A 109 20.91 7.93 -11.55
C ILE A 109 21.99 7.43 -10.58
N GLU A 110 21.91 6.20 -10.09
CA GLU A 110 22.92 5.60 -9.20
C GLU A 110 24.28 5.39 -9.89
N CYS A 111 24.32 5.29 -11.22
CA CYS A 111 25.58 5.21 -11.96
C CYS A 111 26.44 6.49 -11.86
N PHE A 112 25.88 7.61 -11.41
CA PHE A 112 26.62 8.85 -11.21
C PHE A 112 27.43 8.77 -9.91
N PRO A 113 28.77 8.91 -9.97
CA PRO A 113 29.64 8.69 -8.82
C PRO A 113 29.42 9.75 -7.73
N LEU A 114 29.48 9.32 -6.48
CA LEU A 114 29.44 10.21 -5.32
C LEU A 114 30.84 10.34 -4.71
N ARG A 115 31.01 11.37 -3.89
CA ARG A 115 32.20 11.58 -3.06
C ARG A 115 31.77 11.71 -1.61
N ASP A 116 32.74 11.68 -0.70
CA ASP A 116 32.48 11.91 0.71
C ASP A 116 31.74 13.25 0.92
N PRO A 117 30.54 13.26 1.53
CA PRO A 117 29.79 14.48 1.82
C PRO A 117 30.57 15.46 2.71
N LEU A 118 31.55 14.99 3.51
CA LEU A 118 32.39 15.82 4.37
C LEU A 118 33.33 16.77 3.60
N LEU A 119 33.58 16.50 2.31
CA LEU A 119 34.38 17.39 1.45
C LEU A 119 33.65 18.68 1.05
N GLY A 120 32.41 18.87 1.51
CA GLY A 120 31.62 20.06 1.29
C GLY A 120 30.84 20.05 -0.03
N TRP A 121 30.02 21.07 -0.22
CA TRP A 121 29.05 21.13 -1.30
C TRP A 121 29.69 21.29 -2.70
N GLU A 122 30.83 21.98 -2.80
CA GLU A 122 31.55 22.20 -4.07
C GLU A 122 32.17 20.90 -4.60
N ALA A 123 32.79 20.11 -3.71
CA ALA A 123 33.39 18.84 -4.07
C ALA A 123 32.34 17.81 -4.53
N ASN A 124 31.09 17.98 -4.10
CA ASN A 124 29.95 17.11 -4.36
C ASN A 124 29.08 17.58 -5.55
N TYR A 125 29.66 18.18 -6.60
CA TYR A 125 28.93 18.61 -7.81
C TYR A 125 28.10 17.50 -8.47
N MET A 126 28.56 16.25 -8.42
CA MET A 126 27.84 15.12 -9.01
C MET A 126 26.58 14.76 -8.23
N PHE A 127 26.57 14.96 -6.90
CA PHE A 127 25.36 14.84 -6.09
C PHE A 127 24.31 15.86 -6.55
N TRP A 128 24.69 17.12 -6.81
CA TRP A 128 23.76 18.13 -7.28
C TRP A 128 23.16 17.80 -8.65
N ILE A 129 23.95 17.22 -9.56
CA ILE A 129 23.45 16.73 -10.86
C ILE A 129 22.42 15.61 -10.65
N ARG A 130 22.72 14.62 -9.81
CA ARG A 130 21.79 13.52 -9.47
C ARG A 130 20.50 14.03 -8.84
N PHE A 131 20.64 14.95 -7.89
CA PHE A 131 19.52 15.56 -7.18
C PHE A 131 18.63 16.36 -8.14
N TYR A 132 19.24 17.09 -9.08
CA TYR A 132 18.54 17.83 -10.11
C TYR A 132 17.76 16.90 -11.06
N ILE A 133 18.40 15.86 -11.61
CA ILE A 133 17.75 14.90 -12.52
C ILE A 133 16.59 14.19 -11.81
N SER A 134 16.82 13.70 -10.59
CA SER A 134 15.80 13.05 -9.76
C SER A 134 14.61 13.97 -9.53
N GLY A 135 14.86 15.22 -9.13
CA GLY A 135 13.82 16.19 -8.87
C GLY A 135 13.04 16.60 -10.13
N VAL A 136 13.68 16.66 -11.31
CA VAL A 136 12.98 16.90 -12.58
C VAL A 136 12.02 15.76 -12.90
N LEU A 137 12.45 14.50 -12.75
CA LEU A 137 11.58 13.33 -12.93
C LEU A 137 10.40 13.35 -11.95
N ILE A 138 10.66 13.66 -10.68
CA ILE A 138 9.62 13.78 -9.65
C ILE A 138 8.64 14.91 -10.01
N CYS A 139 9.11 16.09 -10.40
CA CYS A 139 8.25 17.22 -10.80
C CYS A 139 7.36 16.90 -12.01
N ILE A 140 7.90 16.18 -13.01
CA ILE A 140 7.11 15.69 -14.14
C ILE A 140 6.01 14.74 -13.64
N GLY A 141 6.37 13.78 -12.77
CA GLY A 141 5.43 12.84 -12.17
C GLY A 141 4.32 13.53 -11.36
N LEU A 142 4.68 14.49 -10.49
CA LEU A 142 3.72 15.29 -9.74
C LEU A 142 2.78 16.09 -10.65
N THR A 143 3.29 16.60 -11.77
CA THR A 143 2.47 17.30 -12.78
C THR A 143 1.47 16.36 -13.43
N TYR A 144 1.88 15.13 -13.78
CA TYR A 144 0.94 14.10 -14.27
C TYR A 144 -0.14 13.80 -13.25
N GLN A 145 0.23 13.52 -12.00
CA GLN A 145 -0.74 13.24 -10.95
C GLN A 145 -1.73 14.38 -10.74
N ALA A 146 -1.27 15.64 -10.74
CA ALA A 146 -2.12 16.81 -10.53
C ALA A 146 -3.07 17.12 -11.70
N THR A 147 -2.62 16.90 -12.95
CA THR A 147 -3.34 17.40 -14.14
C THR A 147 -4.12 16.34 -14.89
N ASP A 148 -3.71 15.09 -14.84
CA ASP A 148 -4.38 14.00 -15.54
C ASP A 148 -5.64 13.53 -14.79
N MET A 149 -5.82 13.95 -13.53
CA MET A 149 -7.08 13.85 -12.79
C MET A 149 -8.03 15.03 -13.07
N VAL A 150 -7.63 16.00 -13.91
CA VAL A 150 -8.36 17.23 -14.20
C VAL A 150 -8.42 17.44 -15.72
N ASP A 151 -9.44 16.85 -16.37
CA ASP A 151 -9.58 16.83 -17.85
C ASP A 151 -9.57 18.21 -18.53
N ARG A 152 -9.88 19.27 -17.76
CA ARG A 152 -9.93 20.65 -18.23
C ARG A 152 -8.54 21.27 -18.43
N VAL A 153 -7.48 20.65 -17.91
CA VAL A 153 -6.11 21.17 -17.95
C VAL A 153 -5.28 20.40 -18.97
N LYS A 154 -5.07 21.00 -20.14
CA LYS A 154 -4.22 20.42 -21.20
C LYS A 154 -2.84 21.03 -21.18
N ILE A 155 -1.91 20.43 -20.44
CA ILE A 155 -0.49 20.81 -20.44
C ILE A 155 0.29 19.86 -21.35
N SER A 156 0.95 20.44 -22.36
CA SER A 156 1.82 19.70 -23.30
C SER A 156 3.06 19.13 -22.61
N LEU A 157 3.66 18.07 -23.19
CA LEU A 157 4.90 17.47 -22.67
C LEU A 157 6.03 18.48 -22.52
N LEU A 158 6.17 19.38 -23.50
CA LEU A 158 7.19 20.42 -23.47
C LEU A 158 6.97 21.40 -22.31
N GLN A 159 5.73 21.84 -22.07
CA GLN A 159 5.40 22.70 -20.94
C GLN A 159 5.72 22.02 -19.60
N ARG A 160 5.41 20.72 -19.46
CA ARG A 160 5.73 19.92 -18.26
C ARG A 160 7.23 19.85 -18.02
N LEU A 161 8.00 19.60 -19.07
CA LEU A 161 9.46 19.54 -19.00
C LEU A 161 10.05 20.90 -18.60
N VAL A 162 9.64 21.98 -19.29
CA VAL A 162 10.12 23.33 -19.02
C VAL A 162 9.79 23.78 -17.60
N MET A 163 8.54 23.59 -17.15
CA MET A 163 8.16 23.95 -15.77
C MET A 163 8.95 23.16 -14.74
N SER A 164 9.22 21.87 -14.98
CA SER A 164 9.97 21.01 -14.06
C SER A 164 11.43 21.43 -13.98
N ILE A 165 12.06 21.73 -15.12
CA ILE A 165 13.43 22.27 -15.19
C ILE A 165 13.52 23.60 -14.42
N VAL A 166 12.60 24.53 -14.67
CA VAL A 166 12.60 25.85 -14.01
C VAL A 166 12.38 25.71 -12.50
N ALA A 167 11.38 24.94 -12.08
CA ALA A 167 11.09 24.70 -10.67
C ALA A 167 12.29 24.07 -9.94
N MET A 168 12.91 23.06 -10.56
CA MET A 168 14.07 22.39 -9.97
C MET A 168 15.32 23.26 -9.97
N SER A 169 15.52 24.14 -10.95
CA SER A 169 16.65 25.08 -10.93
C SER A 169 16.53 26.06 -9.77
N ILE A 170 15.32 26.58 -9.50
CA ILE A 170 15.05 27.45 -8.35
C ILE A 170 15.28 26.69 -7.04
N TYR A 171 14.72 25.48 -6.92
CA TYR A 171 14.80 24.70 -5.70
C TYR A 171 16.24 24.23 -5.40
N VAL A 172 16.93 23.59 -6.36
CA VAL A 172 18.33 23.16 -6.18
C VAL A 172 19.23 24.36 -5.92
N GLY A 173 19.05 25.48 -6.63
CA GLY A 173 19.80 26.70 -6.36
C GLY A 173 19.59 27.22 -4.93
N THR A 174 18.37 27.12 -4.40
CA THR A 174 18.07 27.49 -3.01
C THR A 174 18.76 26.56 -2.02
N VAL A 175 18.72 25.24 -2.25
CA VAL A 175 19.37 24.26 -1.36
C VAL A 175 20.89 24.42 -1.42
N MET A 176 21.48 24.64 -2.60
CA MET A 176 22.90 24.95 -2.76
C MET A 176 23.30 26.23 -2.03
N LEU A 177 22.48 27.28 -2.10
CA LEU A 177 22.71 28.52 -1.35
C LEU A 177 22.67 28.29 0.16
N VAL A 178 21.72 27.49 0.67
CA VAL A 178 21.67 27.11 2.09
C VAL A 178 22.92 26.32 2.47
N SER A 179 23.37 25.38 1.63
CA SER A 179 24.61 24.63 1.85
C SER A 179 25.86 25.49 1.86
N TYR A 180 25.90 26.54 1.03
CA TYR A 180 26.97 27.53 1.00
C TYR A 180 26.97 28.43 2.25
N LEU A 181 25.78 28.89 2.68
CA LEU A 181 25.64 29.84 3.79
C LEU A 181 25.72 29.19 5.17
N TRP A 182 25.38 27.91 5.27
CA TRP A 182 25.29 27.21 6.56
C TRP A 182 26.19 25.99 6.62
N ILE A 183 25.76 24.86 6.06
CA ILE A 183 26.55 23.62 6.08
C ILE A 183 26.08 22.60 5.04
N PHE A 184 26.99 21.71 4.63
CA PHE A 184 26.70 20.56 3.78
C PHE A 184 27.25 19.27 4.41
N PRO A 185 26.48 18.17 4.44
CA PRO A 185 25.09 18.06 4.01
C PRO A 185 24.12 18.76 4.98
N VAL A 186 22.99 19.28 4.48
CA VAL A 186 22.00 19.94 5.34
C VAL A 186 21.31 18.88 6.22
N PRO A 187 21.29 19.03 7.57
CA PRO A 187 20.63 18.07 8.44
C PRO A 187 19.16 17.88 8.07
N PHE A 188 18.76 16.63 7.80
CA PHE A 188 17.43 16.29 7.30
C PHE A 188 17.00 17.09 6.06
N GLY A 189 17.91 17.28 5.10
CA GLY A 189 17.71 18.12 3.93
C GLY A 189 16.46 17.78 3.10
N ILE A 190 16.13 16.49 2.96
CA ILE A 190 14.86 16.08 2.31
C ILE A 190 13.65 16.56 3.12
N VAL A 191 13.62 16.29 4.42
CA VAL A 191 12.46 16.59 5.28
C VAL A 191 12.20 18.09 5.33
N LEU A 192 13.25 18.89 5.51
CA LEU A 192 13.17 20.36 5.50
C LEU A 192 12.85 20.90 4.10
N GLY A 193 13.27 20.19 3.05
CA GLY A 193 13.13 20.57 1.66
C GLY A 193 11.76 20.31 1.04
N ILE A 194 10.96 19.36 1.57
CA ILE A 194 9.64 19.01 1.01
C ILE A 194 8.71 20.22 0.92
N GLY A 195 8.59 21.03 1.98
CA GLY A 195 7.73 22.21 2.00
C GLY A 195 8.13 23.25 0.94
N PRO A 196 9.37 23.75 0.93
CA PRO A 196 9.88 24.66 -0.10
C PRO A 196 9.76 24.09 -1.52
N CYS A 197 10.10 22.82 -1.73
CA CYS A 197 9.98 22.16 -3.03
C CYS A 197 8.52 22.18 -3.52
N PHE A 198 7.59 21.84 -2.64
CA PHE A 198 6.16 21.83 -2.95
C PHE A 198 5.65 23.23 -3.28
N ALA A 199 6.09 24.28 -2.56
CA ALA A 199 5.71 25.66 -2.85
C ALA A 199 6.21 26.13 -4.23
N VAL A 200 7.46 25.81 -4.58
CA VAL A 200 8.03 26.13 -5.91
C VAL A 200 7.28 25.38 -7.01
N PHE A 201 7.00 24.09 -6.80
CA PHE A 201 6.22 23.26 -7.74
C PHE A 201 4.81 23.84 -7.98
N LEU A 202 4.06 24.14 -6.92
CA LEU A 202 2.71 24.70 -7.04
C LEU A 202 2.72 26.03 -7.78
N THR A 203 3.69 26.90 -7.48
CA THR A 203 3.85 28.18 -8.15
C THR A 203 4.12 27.98 -9.64
N ALA A 204 5.06 27.10 -10.00
CA ALA A 204 5.38 26.78 -11.38
C ALA A 204 4.17 26.19 -12.14
N LEU A 205 3.39 25.32 -11.49
CA LEU A 205 2.19 24.73 -12.07
C LEU A 205 1.12 25.79 -12.35
N ILE A 206 0.81 26.66 -11.37
CA ILE A 206 -0.19 27.72 -11.51
C ILE A 206 0.22 28.71 -12.63
N VAL A 207 1.50 29.09 -12.69
CA VAL A 207 2.04 29.95 -13.75
C VAL A 207 1.92 29.27 -15.12
N THR A 208 2.19 27.96 -15.20
CA THR A 208 2.13 27.21 -16.45
C THR A 208 0.69 27.04 -16.97
N ILE A 209 -0.28 26.82 -16.07
CA ILE A 209 -1.70 26.76 -16.42
C ILE A 209 -2.18 28.12 -16.95
N GLY A 210 -1.73 29.20 -16.32
CA GLY A 210 -1.95 30.57 -16.75
C GLY A 210 -3.36 31.11 -16.43
N PRO A 211 -3.49 32.44 -16.28
CA PRO A 211 -4.73 33.08 -15.84
C PRO A 211 -5.88 32.96 -16.87
N THR A 212 -5.56 32.78 -18.15
CA THR A 212 -6.54 32.59 -19.22
C THR A 212 -7.33 31.29 -19.05
N THR A 213 -6.64 30.20 -18.68
CA THR A 213 -7.25 28.88 -18.47
C THR A 213 -8.17 28.87 -17.25
N PHE A 214 -7.76 29.55 -16.17
CA PHE A 214 -8.59 29.73 -14.98
C PHE A 214 -9.84 30.57 -15.27
N LYS A 215 -9.72 31.65 -16.05
CA LYS A 215 -10.88 32.47 -16.44
C LYS A 215 -11.85 31.72 -17.35
N ALA A 216 -11.34 30.84 -18.21
CA ALA A 216 -12.17 30.04 -19.12
C ALA A 216 -12.90 28.89 -18.42
N ASN A 217 -12.42 28.42 -17.26
CA ASN A 217 -12.95 27.27 -16.55
C ASN A 217 -13.29 27.61 -15.08
N PRO A 218 -14.50 28.13 -14.81
CA PRO A 218 -14.98 28.33 -13.44
C PRO A 218 -14.98 26.99 -12.69
N GLY A 219 -14.48 26.96 -11.45
CA GLY A 219 -14.37 25.75 -10.62
C GLY A 219 -13.06 24.96 -10.75
N LEU A 220 -12.21 25.28 -11.75
CA LEU A 220 -10.91 24.62 -11.92
C LEU A 220 -10.00 24.74 -10.68
N GLY A 221 -10.07 25.88 -9.99
CA GLY A 221 -9.29 26.11 -8.78
C GLY A 221 -9.66 25.15 -7.65
N ASP A 222 -10.94 24.80 -7.51
CA ASP A 222 -11.42 23.89 -6.46
C ASP A 222 -11.00 22.45 -6.77
N GLU A 223 -11.05 22.05 -8.04
CA GLU A 223 -10.61 20.73 -8.50
C GLU A 223 -9.09 20.53 -8.32
N LEU A 224 -8.28 21.52 -8.69
CA LEU A 224 -6.83 21.50 -8.46
C LEU A 224 -6.50 21.50 -6.96
N LYS A 225 -7.27 22.23 -6.15
CA LYS A 225 -7.08 22.25 -4.69
C LYS A 225 -7.27 20.86 -4.08
N LEU A 226 -8.25 20.08 -4.57
CA LEU A 226 -8.43 18.69 -4.15
C LEU A 226 -7.23 17.83 -4.51
N GLN A 227 -6.67 17.97 -5.72
CA GLN A 227 -5.44 17.28 -6.10
C GLN A 227 -4.22 17.72 -5.27
N PHE A 228 -4.14 18.99 -4.91
CA PHE A 228 -3.08 19.48 -4.02
C PHE A 228 -3.17 18.89 -2.62
N TYR A 229 -4.37 18.60 -2.10
CA TYR A 229 -4.51 17.85 -0.85
C TYR A 229 -3.98 16.41 -0.97
N VAL A 230 -4.18 15.74 -2.11
CA VAL A 230 -3.60 14.41 -2.37
C VAL A 230 -2.08 14.50 -2.33
N LEU A 231 -1.47 15.40 -3.10
CA LEU A 231 -0.01 15.54 -3.15
C LEU A 231 0.59 15.98 -1.81
N ALA A 232 -0.08 16.88 -1.09
CA ALA A 232 0.35 17.30 0.25
C ALA A 232 0.32 16.13 1.24
N THR A 233 -0.66 15.24 1.11
CA THR A 233 -0.74 14.03 1.95
C THR A 233 0.43 13.09 1.68
N GLU A 234 0.81 12.89 0.42
CA GLU A 234 1.99 12.09 0.05
C GLU A 234 3.30 12.69 0.57
N GLY A 235 3.45 14.02 0.43
CA GLY A 235 4.56 14.75 1.02
C GLY A 235 4.61 14.60 2.54
N ALA A 236 3.46 14.61 3.22
CA ALA A 236 3.38 14.42 4.66
C ALA A 236 3.80 13.00 5.08
N ILE A 237 3.41 11.94 4.36
CA ILE A 237 3.84 10.57 4.63
C ILE A 237 5.37 10.47 4.64
N SER A 238 6.01 11.14 3.67
CA SER A 238 7.47 11.19 3.52
C SER A 238 8.18 11.87 4.71
N VAL A 239 7.49 12.77 5.43
CA VAL A 239 7.99 13.42 6.65
C VAL A 239 7.67 12.59 7.90
N ILE A 240 6.48 11.99 7.94
CA ILE A 240 5.98 11.22 9.10
C ILE A 240 6.84 9.97 9.33
N TYR A 241 7.20 9.24 8.28
CA TYR A 241 7.95 7.99 8.43
C TYR A 241 9.34 8.17 9.10
N PRO A 242 10.18 9.12 8.68
CA PRO A 242 11.44 9.44 9.36
C PRO A 242 11.25 9.86 10.83
N ALA A 243 10.24 10.70 11.09
CA ALA A 243 9.91 11.14 12.45
C ALA A 243 9.47 9.95 13.32
N PHE A 244 8.64 9.07 12.77
CA PHE A 244 8.21 7.83 13.42
C PHE A 244 9.40 6.92 13.73
N SER A 245 10.29 6.67 12.77
CA SER A 245 11.49 5.86 12.96
C SER A 245 12.40 6.42 14.05
N CYS A 246 12.57 7.74 14.10
CA CYS A 246 13.33 8.39 15.16
C CYS A 246 12.73 8.14 16.56
N VAL A 247 11.42 8.31 16.70
CA VAL A 247 10.72 8.06 17.97
C VAL A 247 10.77 6.58 18.33
N TYR A 248 10.64 5.68 17.34
CA TYR A 248 10.67 4.23 17.53
C TYR A 248 12.03 3.74 18.08
N LEU A 249 13.13 4.23 17.52
CA LEU A 249 14.48 3.86 17.96
C LEU A 249 14.75 4.31 19.40
N ARG A 250 14.21 5.46 19.81
CA ARG A 250 14.35 6.02 21.16
C ARG A 250 13.33 5.50 22.18
N ALA A 251 12.28 4.83 21.74
CA ALA A 251 11.23 4.34 22.61
C ALA A 251 11.65 3.09 23.40
N SER A 252 11.12 2.97 24.62
CA SER A 252 11.18 1.75 25.42
C SER A 252 10.40 0.61 24.76
N SER A 253 10.59 -0.65 25.19
CA SER A 253 9.91 -1.82 24.61
C SER A 253 8.37 -1.66 24.56
N THR A 254 7.76 -1.15 25.62
CA THR A 254 6.32 -0.84 25.68
C THR A 254 5.94 0.32 24.76
N GLY A 255 6.79 1.34 24.66
CA GLY A 255 6.60 2.47 23.73
C GLY A 255 6.64 2.03 22.26
N ARG A 256 7.54 1.12 21.90
CA ARG A 256 7.62 0.52 20.55
C ARG A 256 6.34 -0.23 20.19
N ALA A 257 5.77 -0.99 21.13
CA ALA A 257 4.49 -1.66 20.91
C ALA A 257 3.34 -0.67 20.67
N GLY A 258 3.28 0.44 21.43
CA GLY A 258 2.30 1.51 21.24
C GLY A 258 2.45 2.21 19.88
N LEU A 259 3.68 2.44 19.42
CA LEU A 259 3.95 3.04 18.10
C LEU A 259 3.53 2.11 16.95
N VAL A 260 3.75 0.80 17.07
CA VAL A 260 3.28 -0.16 16.05
C VAL A 260 1.75 -0.13 15.94
N LEU A 261 1.02 0.09 17.04
CA LEU A 261 -0.43 0.25 17.03
C LEU A 261 -0.92 1.58 16.44
N LEU A 262 -0.03 2.59 16.32
CA LEU A 262 -0.34 3.86 15.68
C LEU A 262 -0.32 3.76 14.15
N LEU A 263 0.47 2.83 13.58
CA LEU A 263 0.59 2.64 12.13
C LEU A 263 -0.77 2.38 11.44
N PRO A 264 -1.64 1.47 11.95
CA PRO A 264 -2.99 1.30 11.41
C PRO A 264 -3.84 2.57 11.42
N VAL A 265 -3.71 3.41 12.45
CA VAL A 265 -4.47 4.67 12.57
C VAL A 265 -4.03 5.69 11.53
N ILE A 266 -2.71 5.89 11.38
CA ILE A 266 -2.13 6.76 10.36
C ILE A 266 -2.56 6.28 8.97
N LYS A 267 -2.54 4.96 8.74
CA LYS A 267 -2.97 4.35 7.47
C LYS A 267 -4.43 4.69 7.14
N ILE A 268 -5.36 4.51 8.09
CA ILE A 268 -6.79 4.80 7.88
C ILE A 268 -7.02 6.28 7.59
N LEU A 269 -6.40 7.17 8.37
CA LEU A 269 -6.55 8.62 8.18
C LEU A 269 -6.08 9.05 6.80
N THR A 270 -4.91 8.56 6.38
CA THR A 270 -4.35 8.82 5.06
C THR A 270 -5.29 8.31 3.97
N LYS A 271 -5.82 7.08 4.09
CA LYS A 271 -6.77 6.51 3.10
C LYS A 271 -8.01 7.35 2.96
N ASN A 272 -8.54 7.81 4.07
CA ASN A 272 -9.76 8.58 4.06
C ASN A 272 -9.57 9.98 3.47
N ILE A 273 -8.45 10.64 3.74
CA ILE A 273 -8.13 11.93 3.15
C ILE A 273 -7.95 11.79 1.63
N VAL A 274 -7.18 10.80 1.18
CA VAL A 274 -6.90 10.57 -0.24
C VAL A 274 -8.14 10.14 -1.02
N ALA A 275 -8.93 9.20 -0.47
CA ALA A 275 -10.17 8.75 -1.09
C ALA A 275 -11.23 9.87 -1.12
N TRP A 276 -11.33 10.68 -0.07
CA TRP A 276 -12.20 11.86 -0.07
C TRP A 276 -11.75 12.89 -1.11
N SER A 277 -10.46 13.18 -1.19
CA SER A 277 -9.90 14.17 -2.14
C SER A 277 -10.06 13.71 -3.59
N SER A 278 -10.03 12.40 -3.83
CA SER A 278 -10.19 11.78 -5.16
C SER A 278 -11.65 11.43 -5.49
N SER A 279 -12.62 11.80 -4.62
CA SER A 279 -14.04 11.44 -4.79
C SER A 279 -14.67 11.97 -6.08
N HIS A 280 -14.07 12.97 -6.72
CA HIS A 280 -14.54 13.53 -7.98
C HIS A 280 -14.08 12.72 -9.21
N VAL A 281 -13.19 11.74 -9.02
CA VAL A 281 -12.66 10.83 -10.04
C VAL A 281 -12.81 9.38 -9.54
N GLU A 282 -14.06 8.93 -9.40
CA GLU A 282 -14.42 7.66 -8.74
C GLU A 282 -13.66 6.43 -9.29
N ASP A 283 -13.39 6.40 -10.61
CA ASP A 283 -12.68 5.31 -11.31
C ASP A 283 -11.17 5.24 -11.01
N CYS A 284 -10.59 6.27 -10.39
CA CYS A 284 -9.15 6.34 -10.05
C CYS A 284 -8.88 6.14 -8.55
N ILE A 285 -9.92 6.11 -7.71
CA ILE A 285 -9.80 5.95 -6.25
C ILE A 285 -8.98 4.70 -5.87
N PRO A 286 -9.14 3.51 -6.51
CA PRO A 286 -8.31 2.35 -6.21
C PRO A 286 -6.83 2.59 -6.50
N VAL A 287 -6.52 3.13 -7.68
CA VAL A 287 -5.13 3.36 -8.10
C VAL A 287 -4.45 4.35 -7.17
N VAL A 288 -5.13 5.46 -6.85
CA VAL A 288 -4.60 6.52 -5.99
C VAL A 288 -4.48 6.04 -4.54
N THR A 289 -5.49 5.36 -3.99
CA THR A 289 -5.47 4.89 -2.59
C THR A 289 -4.49 3.74 -2.38
N VAL A 290 -4.37 2.82 -3.35
CA VAL A 290 -3.47 1.67 -3.25
C VAL A 290 -2.02 2.11 -3.38
N PHE A 291 -1.67 2.94 -4.38
CA PHE A 291 -0.28 3.37 -4.57
C PHE A 291 0.21 4.38 -3.52
N SER A 292 -0.68 5.18 -2.93
CA SER A 292 -0.26 6.13 -1.88
C SER A 292 -0.20 5.49 -0.48
N ILE A 293 -0.84 4.32 -0.25
CA ILE A 293 -1.19 3.91 1.14
C ILE A 293 -1.11 2.40 1.40
N GLU A 294 -1.05 1.53 0.39
CA GLU A 294 -1.18 0.07 0.56
C GLU A 294 0.08 -0.72 0.22
N VAL A 295 1.19 -0.38 0.87
CA VAL A 295 2.38 -1.25 0.97
C VAL A 295 2.32 -2.10 2.26
N PHE A 296 1.17 -2.20 2.93
CA PHE A 296 1.18 -2.65 4.33
C PHE A 296 -0.16 -3.17 4.88
N ASN A 297 -0.87 -4.13 4.29
CA ASN A 297 -1.77 -5.09 4.98
C ASN A 297 -2.93 -5.57 4.07
N ALA A 298 -2.67 -6.47 3.13
CA ALA A 298 -3.69 -7.39 2.65
C ALA A 298 -3.92 -8.51 3.70
N LEU A 299 -5.16 -8.64 4.21
CA LEU A 299 -5.78 -9.89 4.71
C LEU A 299 -7.14 -9.63 5.40
N HIS A 300 -8.26 -9.75 4.67
CA HIS A 300 -9.42 -10.66 4.96
C HIS A 300 -10.73 -10.31 4.19
N PRO A 301 -11.61 -11.31 3.92
CA PRO A 301 -12.70 -11.24 2.94
C PRO A 301 -14.08 -10.83 3.50
N GLN A 302 -14.91 -10.31 2.59
CA GLN A 302 -16.26 -9.77 2.79
C GLN A 302 -17.38 -10.84 2.79
N GLY A 303 -18.43 -10.62 3.60
CA GLY A 303 -19.68 -11.39 3.60
C GLY A 303 -20.79 -10.69 2.79
N ALA A 304 -21.62 -11.48 2.11
CA ALA A 304 -22.66 -11.08 1.14
C ALA A 304 -24.08 -10.95 1.75
N GLN A 305 -24.97 -10.16 1.12
CA GLN A 305 -26.34 -10.51 0.61
C GLN A 305 -27.23 -9.26 0.31
N GLU A 306 -27.82 -9.12 -0.90
CA GLU A 306 -29.27 -8.96 -1.27
C GLU A 306 -29.46 -8.59 -2.77
N GLU A 307 -30.62 -8.95 -3.36
CA GLU A 307 -30.94 -9.18 -4.80
C GLU A 307 -32.27 -8.43 -5.12
N ASN A 308 -32.55 -7.71 -6.22
CA ASN A 308 -32.43 -8.04 -7.64
C ASN A 308 -32.49 -6.80 -8.60
N LEU A 309 -32.41 -5.57 -8.08
CA LEU A 309 -31.89 -4.40 -8.83
C LEU A 309 -30.47 -4.02 -8.31
N GLU A 310 -30.15 -4.55 -7.13
CA GLU A 310 -28.85 -4.56 -6.44
C GLU A 310 -27.85 -5.55 -7.04
N LEU A 311 -28.26 -6.46 -7.94
CA LEU A 311 -27.35 -7.47 -8.49
C LEU A 311 -26.31 -6.85 -9.44
N ILE A 312 -26.72 -5.90 -10.28
CA ILE A 312 -25.81 -5.19 -11.19
C ILE A 312 -24.90 -4.29 -10.38
N GLU A 313 -25.47 -3.48 -9.47
CA GLU A 313 -24.72 -2.60 -8.59
C GLU A 313 -23.73 -3.38 -7.71
N GLY A 314 -24.17 -4.48 -7.11
CA GLY A 314 -23.35 -5.40 -6.33
C GLY A 314 -22.27 -6.11 -7.15
N THR A 315 -22.53 -6.41 -8.42
CA THR A 315 -21.52 -6.97 -9.33
C THR A 315 -20.46 -5.93 -9.71
N LEU A 316 -20.87 -4.69 -10.00
CA LEU A 316 -19.96 -3.58 -10.30
C LEU A 316 -19.12 -3.20 -9.08
N GLN A 317 -19.72 -3.20 -7.89
CA GLN A 317 -19.02 -3.04 -6.62
C GLN A 317 -18.05 -4.20 -6.38
N LEU A 318 -18.47 -5.45 -6.57
CA LEU A 318 -17.59 -6.61 -6.41
C LEU A 318 -16.39 -6.51 -7.36
N LEU A 319 -16.60 -6.12 -8.62
CA LEU A 319 -15.54 -5.99 -9.61
C LEU A 319 -14.54 -4.88 -9.20
N PHE A 320 -15.04 -3.75 -8.71
CA PHE A 320 -14.24 -2.67 -8.15
C PHE A 320 -13.39 -3.13 -6.96
N HIS A 321 -13.98 -3.89 -6.04
CA HIS A 321 -13.27 -4.44 -4.88
C HIS A 321 -12.21 -5.49 -5.27
N CYS A 322 -12.52 -6.34 -6.26
CA CYS A 322 -11.56 -7.32 -6.78
C CYS A 322 -10.39 -6.61 -7.46
N GLU A 323 -10.67 -5.55 -8.22
CA GLU A 323 -9.66 -4.70 -8.84
C GLU A 323 -8.75 -4.06 -7.78
N TYR A 324 -9.34 -3.40 -6.79
CA TYR A 324 -8.64 -2.79 -5.69
C TYR A 324 -7.72 -3.79 -4.99
N HIS A 325 -8.25 -4.96 -4.62
CA HIS A 325 -7.48 -5.98 -3.91
C HIS A 325 -6.37 -6.57 -4.78
N ALA A 326 -6.61 -6.78 -6.08
CA ALA A 326 -5.58 -7.22 -7.02
C ALA A 326 -4.41 -6.22 -7.13
N LEU A 327 -4.70 -4.91 -7.08
CA LEU A 327 -3.67 -3.87 -7.05
C LEU A 327 -2.85 -3.90 -5.75
N VAL A 328 -3.50 -4.12 -4.60
CA VAL A 328 -2.80 -4.21 -3.31
C VAL A 328 -1.81 -5.36 -3.32
N GLU A 329 -2.28 -6.57 -3.66
CA GLU A 329 -1.45 -7.76 -3.75
C GLU A 329 -0.32 -7.58 -4.78
N TYR A 330 -0.60 -6.88 -5.89
CA TYR A 330 0.42 -6.53 -6.87
C TYR A 330 1.50 -5.61 -6.30
N VAL A 331 1.13 -4.54 -5.58
CA VAL A 331 2.08 -3.61 -4.96
C VAL A 331 2.90 -4.30 -3.87
N GLU A 332 2.24 -5.09 -3.02
CA GLU A 332 2.90 -5.86 -1.95
C GLU A 332 3.87 -6.91 -2.53
N CYS A 333 3.61 -7.45 -3.73
CA CYS A 333 4.56 -8.30 -4.43
C CYS A 333 5.66 -7.53 -5.17
N ALA A 334 5.32 -6.46 -5.89
CA ALA A 334 6.24 -5.73 -6.76
C ALA A 334 7.28 -4.92 -5.98
N VAL A 335 6.90 -4.26 -4.88
CA VAL A 335 7.80 -3.40 -4.09
C VAL A 335 9.02 -4.16 -3.55
N PRO A 336 8.87 -5.32 -2.87
CA PRO A 336 10.01 -6.11 -2.41
C PRO A 336 10.89 -6.64 -3.55
N ILE A 337 10.31 -7.02 -4.70
CA ILE A 337 11.07 -7.46 -5.87
C ILE A 337 11.92 -6.30 -6.38
N LEU A 338 11.31 -5.12 -6.57
CA LEU A 338 12.01 -3.92 -7.02
C LEU A 338 13.13 -3.53 -6.07
N PHE A 339 12.85 -3.54 -4.77
CA PHE A 339 13.84 -3.24 -3.74
C PHE A 339 14.98 -4.26 -3.74
N GLY A 340 14.70 -5.56 -3.84
CA GLY A 340 15.72 -6.61 -3.89
C GLY A 340 16.62 -6.53 -5.13
N VAL A 341 16.02 -6.26 -6.31
CA VAL A 341 16.78 -6.05 -7.56
C VAL A 341 17.63 -4.78 -7.45
N TYR A 342 17.04 -3.68 -6.99
CA TYR A 342 17.76 -2.43 -6.77
C TYR A 342 18.93 -2.62 -5.80
N LEU A 343 18.71 -3.27 -4.66
CA LEU A 343 19.72 -3.51 -3.63
C LEU A 343 20.89 -4.33 -4.18
N THR A 344 20.59 -5.36 -4.98
CA THR A 344 21.60 -6.19 -5.65
C THR A 344 22.45 -5.37 -6.61
N ILE A 345 21.83 -4.50 -7.42
CA ILE A 345 22.54 -3.62 -8.34
C ILE A 345 23.35 -2.58 -7.57
N LEU A 346 22.75 -1.93 -6.57
CA LEU A 346 23.38 -0.91 -5.75
C LEU A 346 24.65 -1.44 -5.08
N TYR A 347 24.61 -2.64 -4.50
CA TYR A 347 25.76 -3.27 -3.86
C TYR A 347 26.95 -3.48 -4.80
N GLN A 348 26.72 -3.62 -6.10
CA GLN A 348 27.78 -3.74 -7.11
C GLN A 348 28.34 -2.37 -7.54
N LEU A 349 27.67 -1.27 -7.20
CA LEU A 349 28.11 0.08 -7.53
C LEU A 349 28.94 0.68 -6.39
N PRO A 350 29.96 1.51 -6.67
CA PRO A 350 30.79 2.11 -5.64
C PRO A 350 30.00 3.05 -4.71
N VAL A 351 28.83 3.53 -5.13
CA VAL A 351 27.99 4.45 -4.36
C VAL A 351 27.31 3.81 -3.13
N HIS A 352 27.33 2.47 -3.01
CA HIS A 352 26.71 1.76 -1.88
C HIS A 352 27.30 2.14 -0.51
N GLU A 353 28.54 2.65 -0.47
CA GLU A 353 29.21 3.12 0.75
C GLU A 353 28.53 4.35 1.39
N TYR A 354 27.72 5.09 0.63
CA TYR A 354 27.01 6.29 1.10
C TYR A 354 25.59 6.00 1.61
N TYR A 355 25.16 4.74 1.55
CA TYR A 355 23.84 4.30 2.02
C TYR A 355 23.98 3.52 3.34
N PRO A 356 23.32 3.94 4.43
CA PRO A 356 23.46 3.30 5.75
C PRO A 356 23.15 1.81 5.77
N HIS A 357 22.20 1.35 4.93
CA HIS A 357 21.79 -0.06 4.88
C HIS A 357 22.73 -0.95 4.07
N THR A 358 23.65 -0.37 3.30
CA THR A 358 24.59 -1.12 2.45
C THR A 358 26.06 -0.89 2.79
N ARG A 359 26.40 0.23 3.45
CA ARG A 359 27.77 0.62 3.78
C ARG A 359 28.51 -0.43 4.62
N ASP A 360 27.85 -0.96 5.65
CA ASP A 360 28.47 -1.85 6.63
C ASP A 360 28.03 -3.32 6.45
N LEU A 361 27.61 -3.71 5.24
CA LEU A 361 27.16 -5.07 4.97
C LEU A 361 28.33 -6.07 4.99
N GLU A 362 28.31 -6.98 5.98
CA GLU A 362 29.23 -8.11 6.04
C GLU A 362 28.89 -9.18 4.99
N ALA A 363 29.88 -10.01 4.62
CA ALA A 363 29.69 -11.12 3.70
C ALA A 363 28.56 -12.06 4.19
N GLY A 364 27.52 -12.24 3.37
CA GLY A 364 26.35 -13.08 3.66
C GLY A 364 25.12 -12.34 4.24
N GLN A 365 25.25 -11.09 4.72
CA GLN A 365 24.09 -10.32 5.19
C GLN A 365 23.18 -9.90 4.04
N LEU A 366 23.75 -9.58 2.87
CA LEU A 366 22.98 -9.33 1.64
C LEU A 366 22.12 -10.54 1.27
N GLU A 367 22.71 -11.73 1.30
CA GLU A 367 21.99 -12.98 1.02
C GLU A 367 20.85 -13.19 2.02
N GLY A 368 21.08 -12.93 3.32
CA GLY A 368 20.04 -12.98 4.35
C GLY A 368 18.87 -12.02 4.08
N MET A 369 19.16 -10.77 3.69
CA MET A 369 18.12 -9.80 3.32
C MET A 369 17.34 -10.25 2.07
N LEU A 370 18.05 -10.71 1.03
CA LEU A 370 17.42 -11.21 -0.20
C LEU A 370 16.57 -12.46 0.07
N MET A 371 17.01 -13.34 0.96
CA MET A 371 16.24 -14.51 1.39
C MET A 371 14.95 -14.09 2.11
N SER A 372 15.03 -13.13 3.05
CA SER A 372 13.84 -12.60 3.72
C SER A 372 12.85 -11.98 2.72
N LEU A 373 13.34 -11.20 1.76
CA LEU A 373 12.52 -10.63 0.69
C LEU A 373 11.91 -11.73 -0.19
N SER A 374 12.66 -12.78 -0.55
CA SER A 374 12.15 -13.88 -1.37
C SER A 374 11.03 -14.68 -0.68
N VAL A 375 11.12 -14.87 0.64
CA VAL A 375 10.08 -15.54 1.42
C VAL A 375 8.82 -14.69 1.41
N TYR A 376 8.96 -13.38 1.65
CA TYR A 376 7.84 -12.44 1.62
C TYR A 376 7.17 -12.43 0.23
N VAL A 377 7.94 -12.28 -0.85
CA VAL A 377 7.44 -12.33 -2.23
C VAL A 377 6.73 -13.65 -2.53
N THR A 378 7.27 -14.77 -2.04
CA THR A 378 6.63 -16.09 -2.23
C THR A 378 5.26 -16.15 -1.53
N LEU A 379 5.14 -15.60 -0.33
CA LEU A 379 3.87 -15.54 0.40
C LEU A 379 2.85 -14.66 -0.34
N GLU A 380 3.26 -13.50 -0.84
CA GLU A 380 2.36 -12.61 -1.60
C GLU A 380 1.95 -13.22 -2.95
N VAL A 381 2.86 -13.89 -3.66
CA VAL A 381 2.51 -14.62 -4.89
C VAL A 381 1.51 -15.74 -4.59
N LEU A 382 1.69 -16.48 -3.48
CA LEU A 382 0.74 -17.51 -3.07
C LEU A 382 -0.63 -16.92 -2.68
N SER A 383 -0.65 -15.77 -2.01
CA SER A 383 -1.87 -15.02 -1.70
C SER A 383 -2.61 -14.60 -2.97
N PHE A 384 -1.91 -13.99 -3.93
CA PHE A 384 -2.47 -13.60 -5.22
C PHE A 384 -2.99 -14.79 -6.03
N VAL A 385 -2.25 -15.92 -6.05
CA VAL A 385 -2.71 -17.16 -6.70
C VAL A 385 -3.97 -17.70 -6.01
N GLY A 386 -4.01 -17.67 -4.67
CA GLY A 386 -5.18 -18.03 -3.89
C GLY A 386 -6.40 -17.17 -4.24
N MET A 387 -6.23 -15.85 -4.30
CA MET A 387 -7.26 -14.90 -4.71
C MET A 387 -7.73 -15.19 -6.15
N HIS A 388 -6.79 -15.37 -7.09
CA HIS A 388 -7.10 -15.71 -8.48
C HIS A 388 -7.92 -17.00 -8.60
N MET A 389 -7.52 -18.06 -7.88
CA MET A 389 -8.25 -19.33 -7.88
C MET A 389 -9.65 -19.20 -7.27
N ALA A 390 -9.79 -18.45 -6.18
CA ALA A 390 -11.08 -18.19 -5.55
C ALA A 390 -12.03 -17.42 -6.49
N LEU A 391 -11.53 -16.35 -7.13
CA LEU A 391 -12.29 -15.56 -8.10
C LEU A 391 -12.70 -16.38 -9.32
N LYS A 392 -11.78 -17.21 -9.85
CA LYS A 392 -12.05 -18.05 -11.01
C LYS A 392 -13.07 -19.15 -10.71
N ARG A 393 -13.02 -19.75 -9.53
CA ARG A 393 -13.95 -20.82 -9.12
C ARG A 393 -15.34 -20.30 -8.75
N LYS A 394 -15.41 -19.15 -8.07
CA LYS A 394 -16.67 -18.63 -7.51
C LYS A 394 -17.41 -17.68 -8.47
N PHE A 395 -16.66 -16.92 -9.26
CA PHE A 395 -17.22 -15.83 -10.09
C PHE A 395 -16.81 -15.90 -11.56
N HIS A 396 -16.02 -16.90 -11.98
CA HIS A 396 -15.47 -17.02 -13.34
C HIS A 396 -14.64 -15.80 -13.79
N LEU A 397 -14.12 -15.02 -12.85
CA LEU A 397 -13.29 -13.84 -13.09
C LEU A 397 -11.81 -14.17 -12.92
N SER A 398 -10.97 -13.48 -13.69
CA SER A 398 -9.51 -13.65 -13.65
C SER A 398 -8.83 -12.41 -13.07
N ALA A 399 -8.32 -12.54 -11.84
CA ALA A 399 -7.56 -11.48 -11.17
C ALA A 399 -6.39 -10.93 -12.00
N LEU A 400 -5.69 -11.82 -12.74
CA LEU A 400 -4.56 -11.44 -13.58
C LEU A 400 -4.99 -10.51 -14.73
N TYR A 401 -6.16 -10.78 -15.32
CA TYR A 401 -6.67 -9.97 -16.42
C TYR A 401 -7.24 -8.65 -15.90
N GLN A 402 -7.89 -8.65 -14.74
CA GLN A 402 -8.29 -7.41 -14.06
C GLN A 402 -7.09 -6.54 -13.75
N LEU A 403 -6.04 -7.12 -13.15
CA LEU A 403 -4.81 -6.41 -12.84
C LEU A 403 -4.19 -5.81 -14.11
N ALA A 404 -3.94 -6.64 -15.13
CA ALA A 404 -3.35 -6.16 -16.38
C ALA A 404 -4.21 -5.08 -17.07
N PHE A 405 -5.53 -5.23 -17.05
CA PHE A 405 -6.47 -4.23 -17.55
C PHE A 405 -6.28 -2.88 -16.86
N VAL A 406 -6.15 -2.85 -15.53
CA VAL A 406 -5.91 -1.60 -14.80
C VAL A 406 -4.56 -1.00 -15.11
N LEU A 407 -3.51 -1.83 -15.11
CA LEU A 407 -2.15 -1.37 -15.34
C LEU A 407 -2.02 -0.72 -16.73
N GLU A 408 -2.71 -1.25 -17.75
CA GLU A 408 -2.78 -0.63 -19.08
C GLU A 408 -3.71 0.59 -19.13
N THR A 409 -4.90 0.52 -18.51
CA THR A 409 -5.90 1.59 -18.57
C THR A 409 -5.43 2.86 -17.86
N HIS A 410 -4.79 2.71 -16.70
CA HIS A 410 -4.34 3.79 -15.83
C HIS A 410 -2.81 3.95 -15.85
N VAL A 411 -2.16 3.57 -16.95
CA VAL A 411 -0.69 3.51 -17.06
C VAL A 411 -0.01 4.84 -16.72
N VAL A 412 -0.59 5.97 -17.13
CA VAL A 412 -0.01 7.30 -16.90
C VAL A 412 0.01 7.63 -15.40
N GLN A 413 -1.12 7.46 -14.72
CA GLN A 413 -1.23 7.65 -13.28
C GLN A 413 -0.28 6.73 -12.52
N LEU A 414 -0.30 5.44 -12.87
CA LEU A 414 0.50 4.43 -12.22
C LEU A 414 2.01 4.70 -12.36
N GLN A 415 2.47 4.96 -13.58
CA GLN A 415 3.87 5.29 -13.86
C GLN A 415 4.28 6.55 -13.13
N SER A 416 3.47 7.62 -13.19
CA SER A 416 3.82 8.88 -12.52
C SER A 416 4.01 8.72 -11.01
N ARG A 417 3.20 7.86 -10.37
CA ARG A 417 3.32 7.50 -8.95
C ARG A 417 4.56 6.64 -8.69
N MET A 418 4.80 5.63 -9.53
CA MET A 418 6.00 4.79 -9.44
C MET A 418 7.28 5.61 -9.57
N PHE A 419 7.36 6.53 -10.55
CA PHE A 419 8.51 7.42 -10.71
C PHE A 419 8.73 8.29 -9.48
N VAL A 420 7.68 8.92 -8.96
CA VAL A 420 7.78 9.76 -7.75
C VAL A 420 8.27 8.94 -6.57
N TRP A 421 7.59 7.85 -6.24
CA TRP A 421 7.88 7.07 -5.04
C TRP A 421 9.19 6.28 -5.11
N ILE A 422 9.48 5.63 -6.24
CA ILE A 422 10.70 4.80 -6.37
C ILE A 422 11.95 5.68 -6.37
N VAL A 423 11.95 6.77 -7.15
CA VAL A 423 13.10 7.70 -7.20
C VAL A 423 13.32 8.37 -5.84
N PHE A 424 12.24 8.69 -5.12
CA PHE A 424 12.29 9.32 -3.82
C PHE A 424 12.73 8.36 -2.70
N ILE A 425 12.04 7.22 -2.52
CA ILE A 425 12.26 6.29 -1.41
C ILE A 425 13.65 5.67 -1.46
N LEU A 426 14.09 5.23 -2.65
CA LEU A 426 15.35 4.49 -2.76
C LEU A 426 16.58 5.36 -2.48
N GLN A 427 16.46 6.67 -2.70
CA GLN A 427 17.51 7.66 -2.39
C GLN A 427 17.34 8.29 -1.00
N PHE A 428 16.22 8.03 -0.32
CA PHE A 428 15.82 8.74 0.90
C PHE A 428 16.88 8.68 2.02
N THR A 429 17.60 7.57 2.13
CA THR A 429 18.58 7.32 3.20
C THR A 429 20.01 7.71 2.83
N LEU A 430 20.24 8.27 1.64
CA LEU A 430 21.57 8.66 1.18
C LEU A 430 22.19 9.70 2.12
N ALA A 431 23.45 9.50 2.51
CA ALA A 431 24.16 10.35 3.47
C ALA A 431 24.23 11.83 3.07
N HIS A 432 24.29 12.12 1.76
CA HIS A 432 24.30 13.48 1.20
C HIS A 432 23.04 14.29 1.51
N TYR A 433 21.95 13.65 1.94
CA TYR A 433 20.75 14.33 2.43
C TYR A 433 20.79 14.68 3.93
N GLY A 434 21.93 14.43 4.60
CA GLY A 434 22.13 14.76 6.01
C GLY A 434 21.22 13.97 6.93
N VAL A 435 20.91 12.72 6.57
CA VAL A 435 20.05 11.83 7.35
C VAL A 435 20.89 11.14 8.43
N ASP A 436 20.69 11.56 9.68
CA ASP A 436 21.16 10.84 10.86
C ASP A 436 20.08 10.87 11.96
N PHE A 437 19.47 9.71 12.21
CA PHE A 437 18.39 9.56 13.18
C PHE A 437 18.87 9.60 14.64
N THR A 438 20.18 9.57 14.89
CA THR A 438 20.77 9.74 16.22
C THR A 438 20.90 11.22 16.61
N PHE A 439 20.84 12.14 15.64
CA PHE A 439 21.10 13.58 15.78
C PHE A 439 22.57 13.89 16.15
N GLN A 440 23.50 13.02 15.78
CA GLN A 440 24.94 13.19 15.99
C GLN A 440 25.64 13.45 14.65
N PHE A 441 25.43 14.64 14.11
CA PHE A 441 25.96 15.01 12.80
C PHE A 441 27.46 15.23 12.88
N ALA A 442 28.24 14.31 12.30
CA ALA A 442 29.71 14.32 12.32
C ALA A 442 30.34 15.61 11.77
N TRP A 443 29.60 16.37 10.96
CA TRP A 443 30.04 17.61 10.34
C TRP A 443 29.61 18.88 11.09
N LEU A 444 28.82 18.79 12.16
CA LEU A 444 28.40 19.95 12.97
C LEU A 444 29.34 20.25 14.16
N HIS A 445 30.50 19.60 14.25
CA HIS A 445 31.43 19.70 15.37
C HIS A 445 32.75 20.40 15.03
#